data_AF-A0A9D6VYL1-F1
#
_entry.id   AF-A0A9D6VYL1-F1
#
_cell.length_a   1.000
_cell.length_b   1.000
_cell.length_c   1.000
_cell.angle_alpha   90.00
_cell.angle_beta   90.00
_cell.angle_gamma   90.00
#
_symmetry.space_group_name_H-M   'P 1'
#
loop_
_entity.id
_entity.type
_entity.pdbx_description
1 polymer ?
#
loop_
_entity_poly.entity_id
_entity_poly.type
_entity_poly.pdbx_seq_one_letter_code
_entity_poly.pdbx_strand_id
1 'polypeptide(L)'
;MRGGALSVLLTLLLIGAALLAFVGWYKFFREEPQPAWAFATPEMRFKYGSIGAEQAAGIPYWIFYVLPRLFPEKLPPGPGGYVALGVPWEQGQELPVGFTKKTIGFPRVGNNCAVCHTATYRTKPDENPTFVTAGPGHTTDVEAFFRFLIDCAKDSRFNADNLMAEINLVTDLSWFDKLLYRFLIIPFTQRALLDREVQFAWIYRPDFPEWGRGRDDAMNLTKYFMIKVPMDDSFGPTDMPSVWNLNKYKPEQGMFLNLAGDSHDAYSVIMDSALGLLGAPPKRPQEFVAQVEWLHEYLGALPAPSYPLPIVAEAAARGHALFGQHCASCHASARTGTRIPAAEVGTDRGRLGTWNKEAAMAANKVVRKMGLERKGLVEESIDGYIAAFLDGIWLRGPYLHNGSVPTLRDLLEPVAARPKLFYRGYDVLDAEKVGFVGTGPEAERVGTRFDVGQRGNSNYGHEYGVDLSTAEKQDLLEYLKTL
;
A
#
# COMPACT_ATOMS: atom_id res chain seq x y z
N MET A 1 -3.29 -60.19 -36.32
CA MET A 1 -4.01 -58.94 -36.68
C MET A 1 -4.67 -58.21 -35.49
N ARG A 2 -4.97 -58.84 -34.33
CA ARG A 2 -5.62 -58.15 -33.19
C ARG A 2 -4.71 -57.25 -32.34
N GLY A 3 -3.40 -57.47 -32.33
CA GLY A 3 -2.44 -56.66 -31.56
C GLY A 3 -2.17 -55.25 -32.12
N GLY A 4 -2.25 -55.08 -33.45
CA GLY A 4 -1.99 -53.79 -34.10
C GLY A 4 -3.10 -52.75 -33.88
N ALA A 5 -4.36 -53.18 -33.94
CA ALA A 5 -5.51 -52.29 -33.73
C ALA A 5 -5.61 -51.79 -32.27
N LEU A 6 -5.30 -52.65 -31.29
CA LEU A 6 -5.27 -52.27 -29.88
C LEU A 6 -4.11 -51.31 -29.59
N SER A 7 -2.95 -51.53 -30.22
CA SER A 7 -1.79 -50.64 -30.09
C SER A 7 -2.06 -49.27 -30.71
N VAL A 8 -2.70 -49.20 -31.89
CA VAL A 8 -3.11 -47.93 -32.53
C VAL A 8 -4.13 -47.19 -31.67
N LEU A 9 -5.14 -47.88 -31.12
CA LEU A 9 -6.13 -47.26 -30.24
C LEU A 9 -5.47 -46.70 -28.96
N LEU A 10 -4.56 -47.46 -28.35
CA LEU A 10 -3.82 -47.01 -27.16
C LEU A 10 -2.95 -45.79 -27.49
N THR A 11 -2.27 -45.78 -28.63
CA THR A 11 -1.48 -44.63 -29.08
C THR A 11 -2.36 -43.39 -29.30
N LEU A 12 -3.52 -43.54 -29.94
CA LEU A 12 -4.47 -42.43 -30.13
C LEU A 12 -5.01 -41.88 -28.80
N LEU A 13 -5.30 -42.77 -27.84
CA LEU A 13 -5.71 -42.37 -26.49
C LEU A 13 -4.59 -41.63 -25.74
N LEU A 14 -3.35 -42.11 -25.84
CA LEU A 14 -2.19 -41.45 -25.24
C LEU A 14 -1.93 -40.08 -25.87
N ILE A 15 -2.03 -39.96 -27.19
CA ILE A 15 -1.92 -38.68 -27.90
C ILE A 15 -3.04 -37.73 -27.47
N GLY A 16 -4.28 -38.22 -27.39
CA GLY A 16 -5.42 -37.44 -26.92
C GLY A 16 -5.26 -36.96 -25.48
N ALA A 17 -4.80 -37.83 -24.58
CA ALA A 17 -4.51 -37.47 -23.19
C ALA A 17 -3.37 -36.45 -23.09
N ALA A 18 -2.30 -36.63 -23.88
CA ALA A 18 -1.18 -35.68 -23.93
C ALA A 18 -1.61 -34.31 -24.48
N LEU A 19 -2.47 -34.28 -25.51
CA LEU A 19 -3.02 -33.05 -26.06
C LEU A 19 -3.91 -32.32 -25.04
N LEU A 20 -4.78 -33.04 -24.33
CA LEU A 20 -5.61 -32.47 -23.28
C LEU A 20 -4.77 -31.94 -22.11
N ALA A 21 -3.74 -32.69 -21.70
CA ALA A 21 -2.81 -32.25 -20.67
C ALA A 21 -2.04 -30.99 -21.10
N PHE A 22 -1.58 -30.93 -22.36
CA PHE A 22 -0.92 -29.76 -22.91
C PHE A 22 -1.84 -28.55 -22.98
N VAL A 23 -3.08 -28.70 -23.46
CA VAL A 23 -4.07 -27.62 -23.51
C VAL A 23 -4.41 -27.13 -22.09
N GLY A 24 -4.61 -28.04 -21.14
CA GLY A 24 -4.82 -27.72 -19.74
C GLY A 24 -3.64 -26.93 -19.16
N TRP A 25 -2.41 -27.41 -19.36
CA TRP A 25 -1.22 -26.68 -18.94
C TRP A 25 -1.14 -25.28 -19.57
N TYR A 26 -1.34 -25.19 -20.89
CA TYR A 26 -1.26 -23.94 -21.64
C TYR A 26 -2.27 -22.89 -21.16
N LYS A 27 -3.50 -23.31 -20.83
CA LYS A 27 -4.60 -22.41 -20.47
C LYS A 27 -4.63 -22.02 -18.99
N PHE A 28 -4.01 -22.79 -18.10
CA PHE A 28 -4.10 -22.55 -16.66
C PHE A 28 -2.76 -22.30 -15.95
N PHE A 29 -1.65 -22.81 -16.48
CA PHE A 29 -0.38 -22.87 -15.75
C PHE A 29 0.81 -22.25 -16.49
N ARG A 30 0.71 -22.04 -17.80
CA ARG A 30 1.76 -21.39 -18.61
C ARG A 30 2.04 -19.98 -18.09
N GLU A 31 3.28 -19.75 -17.68
CA GLU A 31 3.74 -18.41 -17.31
C GLU A 31 4.43 -17.74 -18.49
N GLU A 32 4.12 -16.47 -18.73
CA GLU A 32 4.86 -15.61 -19.67
C GLU A 32 5.61 -14.53 -18.88
N PRO A 33 6.80 -14.10 -19.35
CA PRO A 33 7.45 -12.93 -18.78
C PRO A 33 6.56 -11.70 -18.97
N GLN A 34 6.64 -10.76 -18.04
CA GLN A 34 6.04 -9.46 -18.24
C GLN A 34 6.74 -8.70 -19.38
N PRO A 35 6.05 -7.73 -20.02
CA PRO A 35 6.66 -6.89 -21.03
C PRO A 35 7.94 -6.22 -20.52
N ALA A 36 8.97 -6.14 -21.38
CA ALA A 36 10.28 -5.59 -21.02
C ALA A 36 10.23 -4.14 -20.51
N TRP A 37 9.24 -3.34 -20.96
CA TRP A 37 9.07 -1.96 -20.52
C TRP A 37 8.83 -1.84 -19.01
N ALA A 38 8.18 -2.83 -18.39
CA ALA A 38 7.93 -2.83 -16.95
C ALA A 38 9.22 -2.98 -16.14
N PHE A 39 10.34 -3.32 -16.78
CA PHE A 39 11.67 -3.48 -16.18
C PHE A 39 12.71 -2.56 -16.81
N ALA A 40 12.30 -1.60 -17.66
CA ALA A 40 13.21 -0.75 -18.41
C ALA A 40 14.02 0.20 -17.52
N THR A 41 13.44 0.63 -16.40
CA THR A 41 14.13 1.43 -15.37
C THR A 41 13.78 0.90 -13.98
N PRO A 42 14.59 1.21 -12.94
CA PRO A 42 14.26 0.85 -11.56
C PRO A 42 12.90 1.39 -11.11
N GLU A 43 12.57 2.62 -11.54
CA GLU A 43 11.29 3.27 -11.26
C GLU A 43 10.11 2.51 -11.89
N MET A 44 10.23 2.12 -13.18
CA MET A 44 9.19 1.34 -13.86
C MET A 44 9.02 -0.04 -13.23
N ARG A 45 10.13 -0.69 -12.83
CA ARG A 45 10.09 -1.97 -12.10
C ARG A 45 9.40 -1.83 -10.76
N PHE A 46 9.62 -0.73 -10.04
CA PHE A 46 8.91 -0.48 -8.79
C PHE A 46 7.41 -0.25 -9.05
N LYS A 47 7.05 0.57 -10.04
CA LYS A 47 5.65 0.91 -10.36
C LYS A 47 4.84 -0.26 -10.92
N TYR A 48 5.42 -1.09 -11.79
CA TYR A 48 4.69 -2.06 -12.63
C TYR A 48 5.27 -3.48 -12.65
N GLY A 49 6.44 -3.70 -12.04
CA GLY A 49 7.06 -5.01 -11.94
C GLY A 49 6.31 -5.92 -10.96
N SER A 50 5.98 -7.12 -11.40
CA SER A 50 5.35 -8.17 -10.59
C SER A 50 6.31 -8.66 -9.51
N ILE A 51 5.77 -8.82 -8.31
CA ILE A 51 6.43 -9.52 -7.19
C ILE A 51 5.96 -10.98 -7.08
N GLY A 52 5.10 -11.46 -7.99
CA GLY A 52 4.56 -12.81 -8.03
C GLY A 52 3.14 -12.96 -7.44
N ALA A 53 2.50 -11.89 -6.99
CA ALA A 53 1.16 -11.90 -6.39
C ALA A 53 0.09 -12.50 -7.32
N GLU A 54 0.26 -12.41 -8.63
CA GLU A 54 -0.66 -12.93 -9.65
C GLU A 54 -0.90 -14.45 -9.55
N GLN A 55 0.04 -15.19 -8.93
CA GLN A 55 -0.05 -16.64 -8.79
C GLN A 55 -1.18 -17.09 -7.86
N ALA A 56 -1.43 -16.33 -6.78
CA ALA A 56 -2.36 -16.71 -5.71
C ALA A 56 -3.43 -15.63 -5.44
N ALA A 57 -3.07 -14.36 -5.53
CA ALA A 57 -3.97 -13.22 -5.32
C ALA A 57 -4.50 -12.61 -6.62
N GLY A 58 -3.95 -12.98 -7.78
CA GLY A 58 -4.25 -12.35 -9.06
C GLY A 58 -5.70 -12.49 -9.53
N ILE A 59 -6.31 -11.37 -9.92
CA ILE A 59 -7.65 -11.32 -10.51
C ILE A 59 -7.52 -11.45 -12.04
N PRO A 60 -8.32 -12.28 -12.74
CA PRO A 60 -8.29 -12.32 -14.20
C PRO A 60 -8.51 -10.93 -14.79
N TYR A 61 -7.62 -10.51 -15.70
CA TYR A 61 -7.52 -9.13 -16.17
C TYR A 61 -8.84 -8.61 -16.73
N TRP A 62 -9.54 -9.40 -17.54
CA TRP A 62 -10.80 -8.95 -18.13
C TRP A 62 -11.93 -8.84 -17.12
N ILE A 63 -11.92 -9.63 -16.03
CA ILE A 63 -12.88 -9.43 -14.94
C ILE A 63 -12.56 -8.11 -14.25
N PHE A 64 -11.30 -7.92 -13.82
CA PHE A 64 -10.85 -6.67 -13.19
C PHE A 64 -11.22 -5.45 -14.03
N TYR A 65 -10.90 -5.47 -15.33
CA TYR A 65 -11.16 -4.37 -16.25
C TYR A 65 -12.64 -3.94 -16.31
N VAL A 66 -13.58 -4.89 -16.26
CA VAL A 66 -15.02 -4.58 -16.40
C VAL A 66 -15.72 -4.30 -15.08
N LEU A 67 -15.14 -4.64 -13.92
CA LEU A 67 -15.81 -4.48 -12.63
C LEU A 67 -16.31 -3.05 -12.37
N PRO A 68 -15.51 -1.99 -12.55
CA PRO A 68 -15.99 -0.63 -12.28
C PRO A 68 -17.15 -0.18 -13.17
N ARG A 69 -17.29 -0.77 -14.36
CA ARG A 69 -18.40 -0.46 -15.28
C ARG A 69 -19.68 -1.22 -14.91
N LEU A 70 -19.54 -2.46 -14.43
CA LEU A 70 -20.69 -3.26 -13.98
C LEU A 70 -21.20 -2.83 -12.60
N PHE A 71 -20.31 -2.32 -11.75
CA PHE A 71 -20.58 -1.97 -10.35
C PHE A 71 -20.09 -0.56 -9.97
N PRO A 72 -20.41 0.50 -10.74
CA PRO A 72 -19.92 1.85 -10.45
C PRO A 72 -20.38 2.35 -9.06
N GLU A 73 -21.54 1.89 -8.59
CA GLU A 73 -22.11 2.26 -7.30
C GLU A 73 -21.40 1.65 -6.08
N LYS A 74 -20.51 0.68 -6.29
CA LYS A 74 -19.72 0.07 -5.20
C LYS A 74 -18.37 0.76 -5.00
N LEU A 75 -18.04 1.74 -5.85
CA LEU A 75 -16.85 2.56 -5.69
C LEU A 75 -17.17 3.80 -4.84
N PRO A 76 -16.15 4.38 -4.17
CA PRO A 76 -16.31 5.68 -3.54
C PRO A 76 -16.82 6.74 -4.53
N PRO A 77 -17.52 7.78 -4.05
CA PRO A 77 -17.86 8.94 -4.88
C PRO A 77 -16.62 9.53 -5.54
N GLY A 78 -16.72 9.96 -6.80
CA GLY A 78 -15.59 10.57 -7.50
C GLY A 78 -15.64 10.40 -9.03
N PRO A 79 -14.49 10.47 -9.71
CA PRO A 79 -14.39 10.45 -11.18
C PRO A 79 -14.79 9.10 -11.84
N GLY A 80 -15.20 8.11 -11.05
CA GLY A 80 -15.55 6.76 -11.52
C GLY A 80 -14.32 5.90 -11.82
N GLY A 81 -14.56 4.63 -12.14
CA GLY A 81 -13.47 3.69 -12.42
C GLY A 81 -12.58 3.43 -11.20
N TYR A 82 -11.41 2.80 -11.43
CA TYR A 82 -10.43 2.62 -10.35
C TYR A 82 -9.85 3.94 -9.82
N VAL A 83 -9.93 5.05 -10.58
CA VAL A 83 -9.50 6.39 -10.12
C VAL A 83 -10.29 6.86 -8.90
N ALA A 84 -11.54 6.40 -8.70
CA ALA A 84 -12.32 6.70 -7.50
C ALA A 84 -11.61 6.25 -6.20
N LEU A 85 -10.78 5.22 -6.28
CA LEU A 85 -9.95 4.73 -5.16
C LEU A 85 -8.70 5.59 -4.92
N GLY A 86 -8.45 6.61 -5.74
CA GLY A 86 -7.28 7.50 -5.66
C GLY A 86 -5.94 6.81 -5.90
N VAL A 87 -5.95 5.64 -6.53
CA VAL A 87 -4.72 4.98 -7.00
C VAL A 87 -4.05 5.88 -8.04
N PRO A 88 -2.73 6.15 -7.93
CA PRO A 88 -2.04 6.96 -8.91
C PRO A 88 -2.08 6.31 -10.31
N TRP A 89 -2.45 7.06 -11.34
CA TRP A 89 -2.58 6.53 -12.71
C TRP A 89 -1.89 7.44 -13.73
N GLU A 90 -0.76 6.97 -14.26
CA GLU A 90 0.01 7.69 -15.28
C GLU A 90 -0.69 7.66 -16.65
N GLN A 91 -0.65 8.79 -17.36
CA GLN A 91 -1.22 8.89 -18.69
C GLN A 91 -0.58 7.86 -19.63
N GLY A 92 -1.42 7.14 -20.38
CA GLY A 92 -0.98 6.12 -21.34
C GLY A 92 -0.67 4.75 -20.74
N GLN A 93 -0.74 4.60 -19.40
CA GLN A 93 -0.58 3.30 -18.76
C GLN A 93 -1.90 2.54 -18.68
N GLU A 94 -1.85 1.24 -18.98
CA GLU A 94 -3.03 0.37 -19.00
C GLU A 94 -3.61 0.15 -17.60
N LEU A 95 -2.76 0.08 -16.59
CA LEU A 95 -3.13 -0.14 -15.20
C LEU A 95 -2.58 1.00 -14.32
N PRO A 96 -3.22 1.28 -13.18
CA PRO A 96 -2.68 2.24 -12.21
C PRO A 96 -1.31 1.79 -11.69
N VAL A 97 -0.51 2.73 -11.19
CA VAL A 97 0.74 2.46 -10.49
C VAL A 97 0.45 1.50 -9.31
N GLY A 98 1.29 0.49 -9.15
CA GLY A 98 1.11 -0.54 -8.13
C GLY A 98 0.29 -1.74 -8.56
N PHE A 99 -0.30 -1.71 -9.77
CA PHE A 99 -1.01 -2.84 -10.37
C PHE A 99 -0.16 -3.46 -11.47
N THR A 100 -0.02 -4.77 -11.42
CA THR A 100 0.88 -5.53 -12.28
C THR A 100 0.07 -6.49 -13.14
N LYS A 101 0.45 -6.66 -14.41
CA LYS A 101 -0.19 -7.60 -15.33
C LYS A 101 0.78 -8.70 -15.71
N LYS A 102 0.43 -9.96 -15.46
CA LYS A 102 1.24 -11.13 -15.83
C LYS A 102 0.35 -12.28 -16.33
N THR A 103 0.80 -13.00 -17.35
CA THR A 103 0.09 -14.18 -17.86
C THR A 103 0.48 -15.40 -17.04
N ILE A 104 -0.53 -16.06 -16.44
CA ILE A 104 -0.42 -17.37 -15.79
C ILE A 104 -1.63 -18.19 -16.25
N GLY A 105 -1.44 -18.91 -17.34
CA GLY A 105 -2.51 -19.44 -18.20
C GLY A 105 -3.16 -18.33 -19.03
N PHE A 106 -3.80 -17.38 -18.33
CA PHE A 106 -4.45 -16.18 -18.84
C PHE A 106 -3.92 -14.93 -18.11
N PRO A 107 -4.11 -13.71 -18.65
CA PRO A 107 -3.63 -12.47 -18.01
C PRO A 107 -4.33 -12.24 -16.67
N ARG A 108 -3.54 -11.95 -15.63
CA ARG A 108 -4.01 -11.64 -14.28
C ARG A 108 -3.42 -10.32 -13.82
N VAL A 109 -4.19 -9.62 -12.99
CA VAL A 109 -3.81 -8.38 -12.32
C VAL A 109 -3.43 -8.72 -10.87
N GLY A 110 -2.22 -8.35 -10.48
CA GLY A 110 -1.74 -8.40 -9.10
C GLY A 110 -1.41 -6.99 -8.59
N ASN A 111 -0.95 -6.92 -7.34
CA ASN A 111 -0.46 -5.69 -6.74
C ASN A 111 1.00 -5.85 -6.30
N ASN A 112 1.73 -4.74 -6.29
CA ASN A 112 3.07 -4.65 -5.71
C ASN A 112 3.14 -3.48 -4.70
N CYS A 113 4.33 -3.23 -4.15
CA CYS A 113 4.57 -2.22 -3.12
C CYS A 113 4.13 -0.80 -3.51
N ALA A 114 4.15 -0.46 -4.80
CA ALA A 114 3.87 0.89 -5.29
C ALA A 114 2.42 1.32 -5.11
N VAL A 115 1.48 0.41 -4.82
CA VAL A 115 0.08 0.76 -4.52
C VAL A 115 -0.05 1.59 -3.23
N CYS A 116 0.80 1.30 -2.24
CA CYS A 116 0.87 2.03 -0.96
C CYS A 116 2.03 3.02 -0.92
N HIS A 117 3.06 2.83 -1.75
CA HIS A 117 4.31 3.60 -1.71
C HIS A 117 4.57 4.40 -2.98
N THR A 118 3.54 5.05 -3.52
CA THR A 118 3.67 6.07 -4.57
C THR A 118 2.88 7.30 -4.17
N ALA A 119 3.58 8.39 -3.89
CA ALA A 119 2.94 9.67 -3.66
C ALA A 119 2.58 10.36 -4.98
N THR A 120 1.56 11.20 -4.94
CA THR A 120 1.26 12.18 -5.99
C THR A 120 1.29 13.58 -5.41
N TYR A 121 1.67 14.56 -6.22
CA TYR A 121 1.46 15.96 -5.86
C TYR A 121 1.24 16.83 -7.09
N ARG A 122 0.54 17.94 -6.87
CA ARG A 122 0.37 19.04 -7.82
C ARG A 122 0.73 20.35 -7.13
N THR A 123 1.43 21.23 -7.84
CA THR A 123 1.70 22.57 -7.28
C THR A 123 0.53 23.52 -7.49
N LYS A 124 -0.33 23.21 -8.47
CA LYS A 124 -1.59 23.91 -8.71
C LYS A 124 -2.73 22.94 -9.06
N PRO A 125 -4.00 23.29 -8.78
CA PRO A 125 -5.15 22.42 -9.03
C PRO A 125 -5.35 21.97 -10.49
N ASP A 126 -4.87 22.74 -11.45
CA ASP A 126 -5.04 22.51 -12.90
C ASP A 126 -3.86 21.80 -13.57
N GLU A 127 -2.83 21.45 -12.80
CA GLU A 127 -1.65 20.73 -13.31
C GLU A 127 -1.87 19.21 -13.32
N ASN A 128 -1.11 18.52 -14.18
CA ASN A 128 -0.99 17.07 -14.08
C ASN A 128 -0.21 16.69 -12.80
N PRO A 129 -0.59 15.60 -12.12
CA PRO A 129 0.13 15.14 -10.94
C PRO A 129 1.55 14.68 -11.28
N THR A 130 2.49 15.04 -10.41
CA THR A 130 3.82 14.43 -10.36
C THR A 130 3.75 13.16 -9.51
N PHE A 131 4.27 12.06 -10.02
CA PHE A 131 4.33 10.78 -9.32
C PHE A 131 5.70 10.57 -8.69
N VAL A 132 5.74 10.23 -7.42
CA VAL A 132 6.99 9.98 -6.68
C VAL A 132 6.97 8.58 -6.10
N THR A 133 7.80 7.69 -6.65
CA THR A 133 7.98 6.34 -6.09
C THR A 133 8.62 6.38 -4.72
N ALA A 134 8.31 5.37 -3.90
CA ALA A 134 8.75 5.25 -2.51
C ALA A 134 8.23 6.37 -1.58
N GLY A 135 7.39 7.28 -2.07
CA GLY A 135 6.65 8.22 -1.24
C GLY A 135 5.40 7.60 -0.61
N PRO A 136 4.77 8.27 0.35
CA PRO A 136 3.54 7.79 0.98
C PRO A 136 2.36 7.86 0.00
N GLY A 137 1.63 6.76 -0.18
CA GLY A 137 0.43 6.66 -1.04
C GLY A 137 -0.79 7.37 -0.47
N HIS A 138 -0.66 8.66 -0.14
CA HIS A 138 -1.64 9.44 0.64
C HIS A 138 -3.01 9.60 -0.04
N THR A 139 -3.11 9.34 -1.34
CA THR A 139 -4.36 9.38 -2.11
C THR A 139 -5.10 8.05 -2.18
N THR A 140 -4.40 6.91 -2.00
CA THR A 140 -4.96 5.57 -2.21
C THR A 140 -5.88 5.16 -1.07
N ASP A 141 -7.07 4.68 -1.39
CA ASP A 141 -8.04 4.11 -0.45
C ASP A 141 -8.02 2.57 -0.54
N VAL A 142 -7.18 1.95 0.30
CA VAL A 142 -6.98 0.49 0.30
C VAL A 142 -8.18 -0.24 0.89
N GLU A 143 -8.82 0.34 1.92
CA GLU A 143 -10.03 -0.24 2.50
C GLU A 143 -11.16 -0.30 1.47
N ALA A 144 -11.43 0.82 0.78
CA ALA A 144 -12.43 0.86 -0.27
C ALA A 144 -12.10 -0.10 -1.43
N PHE A 145 -10.83 -0.30 -1.77
CA PHE A 145 -10.44 -1.28 -2.78
C PHE A 145 -10.82 -2.72 -2.37
N PHE A 146 -10.53 -3.10 -1.13
CA PHE A 146 -10.92 -4.42 -0.62
C PHE A 146 -12.43 -4.59 -0.56
N ARG A 147 -13.17 -3.57 -0.07
CA ARG A 147 -14.64 -3.61 -0.05
C ARG A 147 -15.22 -3.73 -1.44
N PHE A 148 -14.75 -2.93 -2.39
CA PHE A 148 -15.19 -2.96 -3.78
C PHE A 148 -15.13 -4.37 -4.37
N LEU A 149 -14.00 -5.08 -4.22
CA LEU A 149 -13.85 -6.43 -4.76
C LEU A 149 -14.81 -7.45 -4.11
N ILE A 150 -14.96 -7.41 -2.79
CA ILE A 150 -15.84 -8.31 -2.04
C ILE A 150 -17.32 -8.01 -2.32
N ASP A 151 -17.71 -6.74 -2.30
CA ASP A 151 -19.08 -6.30 -2.57
C ASP A 151 -19.51 -6.57 -4.01
N CYS A 152 -18.57 -6.50 -4.97
CA CYS A 152 -18.80 -6.99 -6.33
C CYS A 152 -19.09 -8.49 -6.31
N ALA A 153 -18.25 -9.31 -5.67
CA ALA A 153 -18.40 -10.77 -5.65
C ALA A 153 -19.70 -11.24 -4.97
N LYS A 154 -20.19 -10.49 -3.97
CA LYS A 154 -21.47 -10.74 -3.28
C LYS A 154 -22.70 -10.38 -4.11
N ASP A 155 -22.56 -9.50 -5.09
CA ASP A 155 -23.67 -9.03 -5.90
C ASP A 155 -24.15 -10.13 -6.86
N SER A 156 -25.47 -10.32 -6.97
CA SER A 156 -26.05 -11.32 -7.87
C SER A 156 -25.73 -11.07 -9.34
N ARG A 157 -25.38 -9.83 -9.71
CA ARG A 157 -24.90 -9.49 -11.05
C ARG A 157 -23.49 -10.00 -11.35
N PHE A 158 -22.69 -10.41 -10.34
CA PHE A 158 -21.40 -11.06 -10.56
C PHE A 158 -21.64 -12.50 -10.99
N ASN A 159 -21.95 -12.65 -12.27
CA ASN A 159 -22.20 -13.94 -12.89
C ASN A 159 -21.69 -13.93 -14.32
N ALA A 160 -21.63 -15.13 -14.92
CA ALA A 160 -21.04 -15.31 -16.23
C ALA A 160 -21.81 -14.62 -17.36
N ASP A 161 -23.11 -14.38 -17.24
CA ASP A 161 -23.88 -13.69 -18.28
C ASP A 161 -23.51 -12.21 -18.34
N ASN A 162 -23.59 -11.53 -17.21
CA ASN A 162 -23.33 -10.09 -17.14
C ASN A 162 -21.86 -9.75 -17.38
N LEU A 163 -20.94 -10.50 -16.74
CA LEU A 163 -19.52 -10.25 -16.93
C LEU A 163 -19.08 -10.54 -18.37
N MET A 164 -19.59 -11.61 -19.01
CA MET A 164 -19.27 -11.86 -20.41
C MET A 164 -19.88 -10.80 -21.33
N ALA A 165 -21.07 -10.27 -21.03
CA ALA A 165 -21.63 -9.15 -21.78
C ALA A 165 -20.69 -7.94 -21.76
N GLU A 166 -20.21 -7.55 -20.58
CA GLU A 166 -19.28 -6.42 -20.45
C GLU A 166 -17.89 -6.68 -21.06
N ILE A 167 -17.39 -7.91 -20.97
CA ILE A 167 -16.10 -8.31 -21.55
C ILE A 167 -16.17 -8.29 -23.08
N ASN A 168 -17.25 -8.81 -23.67
CA ASN A 168 -17.43 -8.85 -25.13
C ASN A 168 -17.54 -7.46 -25.76
N LEU A 169 -17.84 -6.42 -24.98
CA LEU A 169 -17.85 -5.02 -25.47
C LEU A 169 -16.45 -4.44 -25.66
N VAL A 170 -15.42 -5.02 -25.03
CA VAL A 170 -14.07 -4.41 -24.98
C VAL A 170 -12.97 -5.32 -25.50
N THR A 171 -13.27 -6.58 -25.78
CA THR A 171 -12.32 -7.53 -26.35
C THR A 171 -13.04 -8.67 -27.07
N ASP A 172 -12.39 -9.28 -28.06
CA ASP A 172 -12.90 -10.50 -28.72
C ASP A 172 -12.10 -11.72 -28.26
N LEU A 173 -12.62 -12.40 -27.24
CA LEU A 173 -12.05 -13.66 -26.76
C LEU A 173 -12.28 -14.79 -27.76
N SER A 174 -11.29 -15.68 -27.90
CA SER A 174 -11.45 -16.90 -28.69
C SER A 174 -12.66 -17.72 -28.19
N TRP A 175 -13.26 -18.53 -29.06
CA TRP A 175 -14.40 -19.37 -28.68
C TRP A 175 -14.12 -20.22 -27.43
N PHE A 176 -12.91 -20.80 -27.35
CA PHE A 176 -12.50 -21.59 -26.19
C PHE A 176 -12.33 -20.73 -24.93
N ASP A 177 -11.77 -19.53 -25.05
CA ASP A 177 -11.62 -18.62 -23.91
C ASP A 177 -12.98 -18.09 -23.42
N LYS A 178 -13.95 -17.87 -24.32
CA LYS A 178 -15.34 -17.54 -23.94
C LYS A 178 -15.95 -18.64 -23.08
N LEU A 179 -15.78 -19.91 -23.46
CA LEU A 179 -16.24 -21.05 -22.65
C LEU A 179 -15.50 -21.10 -21.31
N LEU A 180 -14.18 -20.91 -21.33
CA LEU A 180 -13.36 -20.95 -20.14
C LEU A 180 -13.75 -19.84 -19.14
N TYR A 181 -13.96 -18.62 -19.62
CA TYR A 181 -14.43 -17.52 -18.80
C TYR A 181 -15.82 -17.79 -18.22
N ARG A 182 -16.75 -18.20 -19.07
CA ARG A 182 -18.14 -18.42 -18.70
C ARG A 182 -18.29 -19.52 -17.65
N PHE A 183 -17.65 -20.66 -17.84
CA PHE A 183 -17.92 -21.85 -17.03
C PHE A 183 -16.91 -22.11 -15.92
N LEU A 184 -15.71 -21.52 -15.99
CA LEU A 184 -14.66 -21.75 -14.99
C LEU A 184 -14.14 -20.45 -14.38
N ILE A 185 -13.54 -19.54 -15.15
CA ILE A 185 -12.80 -18.40 -14.58
C ILE A 185 -13.71 -17.47 -13.78
N ILE A 186 -14.88 -17.09 -14.30
CA ILE A 186 -15.80 -16.20 -13.58
C ILE A 186 -16.32 -16.85 -12.28
N PRO A 187 -16.90 -18.07 -12.30
CA PRO A 187 -17.32 -18.75 -11.07
C PRO A 187 -16.20 -18.96 -10.04
N PHE A 188 -15.00 -19.37 -10.49
CA PHE A 188 -13.87 -19.56 -9.57
C PHE A 188 -13.37 -18.24 -9.00
N THR A 189 -13.39 -17.16 -9.77
CA THR A 189 -13.00 -15.82 -9.28
C THR A 189 -13.98 -15.33 -8.21
N GLN A 190 -15.28 -15.48 -8.46
CA GLN A 190 -16.30 -15.13 -7.46
C GLN A 190 -16.08 -15.89 -6.17
N ARG A 191 -15.93 -17.22 -6.27
CA ARG A 191 -15.69 -18.08 -5.12
C ARG A 191 -14.42 -17.69 -4.37
N ALA A 192 -13.31 -17.45 -5.07
CA ALA A 192 -12.05 -17.07 -4.43
C ALA A 192 -12.13 -15.71 -3.72
N LEU A 193 -12.92 -14.77 -4.23
CA LEU A 193 -13.20 -13.49 -3.56
C LEU A 193 -14.06 -13.70 -2.31
N LEU A 194 -15.13 -14.51 -2.40
CA LEU A 194 -16.01 -14.81 -1.26
C LEU A 194 -15.29 -15.62 -0.17
N ASP A 195 -14.41 -16.55 -0.53
CA ASP A 195 -13.61 -17.31 0.44
C ASP A 195 -12.69 -16.39 1.28
N ARG A 196 -12.34 -15.20 0.76
CA ARG A 196 -11.58 -14.17 1.47
C ARG A 196 -12.45 -13.25 2.33
N GLU A 197 -13.77 -13.26 2.17
CA GLU A 197 -14.69 -12.40 2.93
C GLU A 197 -14.46 -12.50 4.44
N VAL A 198 -14.27 -13.71 4.96
CA VAL A 198 -14.04 -13.95 6.39
C VAL A 198 -12.79 -13.21 6.89
N GLN A 199 -11.74 -13.13 6.06
CA GLN A 199 -10.51 -12.40 6.39
C GLN A 199 -10.70 -10.87 6.33
N PHE A 200 -11.68 -10.41 5.55
CA PHE A 200 -12.05 -9.00 5.41
C PHE A 200 -13.25 -8.59 6.28
N ALA A 201 -13.83 -9.47 7.10
CA ALA A 201 -15.00 -9.14 7.92
C ALA A 201 -14.78 -7.92 8.84
N TRP A 202 -13.55 -7.66 9.25
CA TRP A 202 -13.16 -6.52 10.09
C TRP A 202 -13.34 -5.15 9.46
N ILE A 203 -13.11 -5.02 8.15
CA ILE A 203 -13.40 -3.77 7.43
C ILE A 203 -14.90 -3.61 7.15
N TYR A 204 -15.76 -4.49 7.67
CA TYR A 204 -17.21 -4.29 7.66
C TYR A 204 -17.78 -4.06 9.06
N ARG A 205 -16.93 -3.87 10.07
CA ARG A 205 -17.35 -3.56 11.43
C ARG A 205 -17.91 -2.13 11.51
N PRO A 206 -19.19 -1.95 11.85
CA PRO A 206 -19.81 -0.62 11.90
C PRO A 206 -19.31 0.23 13.09
N ASP A 207 -18.69 -0.38 14.08
CA ASP A 207 -18.12 0.29 15.25
C ASP A 207 -16.66 0.77 15.02
N PHE A 208 -16.05 0.39 13.90
CA PHE A 208 -14.72 0.86 13.52
C PHE A 208 -14.84 2.02 12.51
N PRO A 209 -14.15 3.14 12.73
CA PRO A 209 -14.04 4.19 11.73
C PRO A 209 -13.40 3.67 10.43
N GLU A 210 -13.77 4.29 9.32
CA GLU A 210 -13.07 4.10 8.04
C GLU A 210 -11.59 4.49 8.16
N TRP A 211 -10.71 3.71 7.55
CA TRP A 211 -9.31 4.05 7.35
C TRP A 211 -9.21 5.23 6.38
N GLY A 212 -9.96 5.20 5.28
CA GLY A 212 -9.91 6.23 4.25
C GLY A 212 -8.53 6.38 3.59
N ARG A 213 -8.37 7.44 2.79
CA ARG A 213 -7.19 7.64 1.93
C ARG A 213 -5.87 7.77 2.69
N GLY A 214 -4.85 7.08 2.18
CA GLY A 214 -3.47 7.13 2.65
C GLY A 214 -3.18 6.29 3.89
N ARG A 215 -4.12 5.43 4.30
CA ARG A 215 -3.99 4.63 5.52
C ARG A 215 -4.29 3.16 5.29
N ASP A 216 -3.66 2.34 6.12
CA ASP A 216 -3.97 0.93 6.29
C ASP A 216 -3.80 0.52 7.77
N ASP A 217 -4.35 -0.64 8.16
CA ASP A 217 -4.06 -1.24 9.47
C ASP A 217 -3.13 -2.45 9.27
N ALA A 218 -1.88 -2.15 8.90
CA ALA A 218 -0.86 -3.11 8.46
C ALA A 218 -0.65 -4.30 9.42
N MET A 219 -0.71 -4.07 10.73
CA MET A 219 -0.48 -5.11 11.72
C MET A 219 -1.69 -6.01 11.92
N ASN A 220 -2.90 -5.46 11.90
CA ASN A 220 -4.09 -6.30 11.90
C ASN A 220 -4.25 -7.09 10.58
N LEU A 221 -3.88 -6.52 9.43
CA LEU A 221 -3.75 -7.27 8.17
C LEU A 221 -2.82 -8.48 8.37
N THR A 222 -1.66 -8.27 8.97
CA THR A 222 -0.71 -9.36 9.24
C THR A 222 -1.30 -10.41 10.20
N LYS A 223 -1.98 -9.97 11.27
CA LYS A 223 -2.68 -10.85 12.23
C LYS A 223 -3.70 -11.76 11.55
N TYR A 224 -4.60 -11.19 10.77
CA TYR A 224 -5.75 -11.92 10.26
C TYR A 224 -5.42 -12.73 9.00
N PHE A 225 -4.49 -12.26 8.16
CA PHE A 225 -4.14 -12.96 6.91
C PHE A 225 -3.01 -13.97 7.10
N MET A 226 -1.93 -13.61 7.81
CA MET A 226 -0.72 -14.44 7.86
C MET A 226 -0.76 -15.45 9.00
N ILE A 227 -1.09 -15.01 10.22
CA ILE A 227 -1.12 -15.89 11.40
C ILE A 227 -2.52 -16.40 11.75
N LYS A 228 -3.57 -15.86 11.11
CA LYS A 228 -4.97 -16.31 11.20
C LYS A 228 -5.50 -16.34 12.64
N VAL A 229 -5.12 -15.34 13.44
CA VAL A 229 -5.70 -15.19 14.78
C VAL A 229 -7.19 -14.82 14.66
N PRO A 230 -8.03 -15.23 15.62
CA PRO A 230 -9.41 -14.75 15.68
C PRO A 230 -9.46 -13.22 15.71
N MET A 231 -10.51 -12.66 15.10
CA MET A 231 -10.77 -11.24 15.14
C MET A 231 -10.91 -10.76 16.59
N ASP A 232 -10.26 -9.64 16.91
CA ASP A 232 -10.40 -8.98 18.20
C ASP A 232 -10.87 -7.52 18.03
N ASP A 233 -10.91 -6.78 19.14
CA ASP A 233 -11.34 -5.38 19.14
C ASP A 233 -10.20 -4.39 18.93
N SER A 234 -8.97 -4.82 18.62
CA SER A 234 -7.86 -3.91 18.36
C SER A 234 -8.02 -3.20 17.02
N PHE A 235 -7.74 -1.90 17.01
CA PHE A 235 -7.90 -1.03 15.85
C PHE A 235 -6.87 0.09 15.91
N GLY A 236 -6.11 0.28 14.84
CA GLY A 236 -5.16 1.38 14.75
C GLY A 236 -4.60 1.55 13.35
N PRO A 237 -5.41 2.04 12.39
CA PRO A 237 -4.92 2.40 11.08
C PRO A 237 -3.83 3.47 11.18
N THR A 238 -2.79 3.30 10.38
CA THR A 238 -1.63 4.17 10.30
C THR A 238 -1.50 4.78 8.92
N ASP A 239 -0.80 5.91 8.86
CA ASP A 239 -0.39 6.52 7.61
C ASP A 239 0.62 5.61 6.88
N MET A 240 0.52 5.53 5.56
CA MET A 240 1.50 4.82 4.74
C MET A 240 2.83 5.59 4.77
N PRO A 241 3.96 5.00 5.21
CA PRO A 241 5.21 5.75 5.31
C PRO A 241 5.91 5.90 3.94
N SER A 242 6.80 6.88 3.85
CA SER A 242 7.84 6.87 2.81
C SER A 242 8.82 5.72 3.05
N VAL A 243 9.35 5.14 1.97
CA VAL A 243 10.29 4.00 1.98
C VAL A 243 11.55 4.28 1.16
N TRP A 244 11.90 5.54 0.97
CA TRP A 244 13.20 5.97 0.44
C TRP A 244 14.26 6.00 1.54
N ASN A 245 15.54 6.11 1.16
CA ASN A 245 16.69 6.27 2.06
C ASN A 245 16.77 5.21 3.18
N LEU A 246 16.33 3.96 2.93
CA LEU A 246 16.27 2.95 3.99
C LEU A 246 17.66 2.60 4.56
N ASN A 247 18.75 2.86 3.82
CA ASN A 247 20.11 2.69 4.31
C ASN A 247 20.45 3.60 5.51
N LYS A 248 19.67 4.65 5.80
CA LYS A 248 19.85 5.46 7.01
C LYS A 248 19.51 4.71 8.30
N TYR A 249 18.63 3.72 8.23
CA TYR A 249 18.25 2.92 9.40
C TYR A 249 19.30 1.84 9.65
N LYS A 250 19.95 1.93 10.82
CA LYS A 250 21.07 1.07 11.23
C LYS A 250 20.66 0.19 12.43
N PRO A 251 20.28 -1.08 12.20
CA PRO A 251 19.84 -1.97 13.28
C PRO A 251 20.87 -2.15 14.40
N GLU A 252 22.16 -2.08 14.07
CA GLU A 252 23.28 -2.13 15.01
C GLU A 252 23.35 -0.92 15.96
N GLN A 253 22.67 0.18 15.62
CA GLN A 253 22.54 1.38 16.46
C GLN A 253 21.21 1.39 17.25
N GLY A 254 20.46 0.28 17.26
CA GLY A 254 19.16 0.19 17.93
C GLY A 254 18.02 0.87 17.15
N MET A 255 18.20 1.10 15.85
CA MET A 255 17.14 1.63 15.00
C MET A 255 16.21 0.52 14.52
N PHE A 256 14.92 0.86 14.36
CA PHE A 256 13.87 -0.07 13.92
C PHE A 256 13.08 0.54 12.76
N LEU A 257 12.29 -0.30 12.09
CA LEU A 257 11.34 0.12 11.06
C LEU A 257 9.91 -0.32 11.41
N ASN A 258 8.97 0.08 10.54
CA ASN A 258 7.56 0.29 10.83
C ASN A 258 7.35 1.39 11.88
N LEU A 259 6.18 2.01 11.89
CA LEU A 259 5.93 3.22 12.68
C LEU A 259 6.11 3.02 14.19
N ALA A 260 5.87 1.81 14.71
CA ALA A 260 6.05 1.49 16.12
C ALA A 260 7.38 0.76 16.43
N GLY A 261 8.22 0.54 15.42
CA GLY A 261 9.43 -0.27 15.55
C GLY A 261 9.11 -1.76 15.61
N ASP A 262 8.18 -2.21 14.78
CA ASP A 262 7.71 -3.60 14.72
C ASP A 262 8.74 -4.54 14.07
N SER A 263 9.65 -4.00 13.26
CA SER A 263 10.66 -4.78 12.52
C SER A 263 12.08 -4.33 12.82
N HIS A 264 13.00 -5.30 12.81
CA HIS A 264 14.40 -5.05 13.11
C HIS A 264 15.20 -4.37 11.97
N ASP A 265 14.81 -4.55 10.72
CA ASP A 265 15.54 -4.01 9.56
C ASP A 265 14.64 -3.89 8.31
N ALA A 266 15.12 -3.13 7.31
CA ALA A 266 14.38 -2.84 6.10
C ALA A 266 14.14 -4.10 5.24
N TYR A 267 15.11 -5.00 5.19
CA TYR A 267 15.01 -6.27 4.50
C TYR A 267 13.83 -7.11 5.04
N SER A 268 13.67 -7.17 6.36
CA SER A 268 12.54 -7.86 7.02
C SER A 268 11.20 -7.21 6.67
N VAL A 269 11.11 -5.87 6.71
CA VAL A 269 9.89 -5.13 6.34
C VAL A 269 9.48 -5.42 4.90
N ILE A 270 10.43 -5.34 3.96
CA ILE A 270 10.18 -5.57 2.53
C ILE A 270 9.71 -7.01 2.30
N MET A 271 10.39 -7.99 2.93
CA MET A 271 10.02 -9.40 2.83
C MET A 271 8.60 -9.65 3.36
N ASP A 272 8.27 -9.19 4.56
CA ASP A 272 6.97 -9.40 5.18
C ASP A 272 5.84 -8.72 4.40
N SER A 273 6.07 -7.49 3.93
CA SER A 273 5.11 -6.74 3.13
C SER A 273 4.84 -7.44 1.79
N ALA A 274 5.90 -7.95 1.13
CA ALA A 274 5.75 -8.69 -0.11
C ALA A 274 4.98 -10.02 0.11
N LEU A 275 5.26 -10.76 1.18
CA LEU A 275 4.50 -11.96 1.54
C LEU A 275 3.01 -11.66 1.79
N GLY A 276 2.72 -10.52 2.43
CA GLY A 276 1.35 -10.03 2.63
C GLY A 276 0.60 -9.85 1.30
N LEU A 277 1.23 -9.21 0.31
CA LEU A 277 0.65 -9.01 -1.03
C LEU A 277 0.52 -10.31 -1.83
N LEU A 278 1.40 -11.29 -1.62
CA LEU A 278 1.29 -12.62 -2.25
C LEU A 278 0.09 -13.40 -1.72
N GLY A 279 -0.19 -13.28 -0.41
CA GLY A 279 -1.26 -14.01 0.29
C GLY A 279 -1.04 -15.53 0.39
N ALA A 280 0.14 -16.02 -0.01
CA ALA A 280 0.54 -17.42 0.01
C ALA A 280 2.08 -17.55 0.00
N PRO A 281 2.65 -18.71 0.37
CA PRO A 281 4.07 -18.97 0.21
C PRO A 281 4.53 -18.76 -1.25
N PRO A 282 5.71 -18.17 -1.49
CA PRO A 282 6.22 -17.96 -2.85
C PRO A 282 6.47 -19.31 -3.53
N LYS A 283 5.95 -19.51 -4.75
CA LYS A 283 6.19 -20.75 -5.51
C LYS A 283 7.66 -20.94 -5.89
N ARG A 284 8.40 -19.83 -6.04
CA ARG A 284 9.82 -19.77 -6.42
C ARG A 284 10.57 -18.92 -5.38
N PRO A 285 10.96 -19.50 -4.23
CA PRO A 285 11.57 -18.77 -3.13
C PRO A 285 12.82 -17.99 -3.52
N GLN A 286 13.65 -18.52 -4.42
CA GLN A 286 14.90 -17.87 -4.86
C GLN A 286 14.61 -16.59 -5.64
N GLU A 287 13.62 -16.60 -6.55
CA GLU A 287 13.21 -15.40 -7.30
C GLU A 287 12.55 -14.38 -6.38
N PHE A 288 11.78 -14.85 -5.40
CA PHE A 288 11.19 -13.98 -4.37
C PHE A 288 12.28 -13.28 -3.55
N VAL A 289 13.30 -14.01 -3.08
CA VAL A 289 14.44 -13.43 -2.35
C VAL A 289 15.19 -12.43 -3.22
N ALA A 290 15.49 -12.76 -4.48
CA ALA A 290 16.15 -11.82 -5.40
C ALA A 290 15.33 -10.54 -5.64
N GLN A 291 14.00 -10.64 -5.64
CA GLN A 291 13.11 -9.48 -5.70
C GLN A 291 13.18 -8.62 -4.43
N VAL A 292 13.23 -9.24 -3.24
CA VAL A 292 13.40 -8.55 -1.96
C VAL A 292 14.76 -7.86 -1.89
N GLU A 293 15.84 -8.52 -2.32
CA GLU A 293 17.19 -7.96 -2.37
C GLU A 293 17.25 -6.73 -3.29
N TRP A 294 16.66 -6.83 -4.49
CA TRP A 294 16.60 -5.69 -5.41
C TRP A 294 15.81 -4.51 -4.82
N LEU A 295 14.65 -4.77 -4.19
CA LEU A 295 13.85 -3.74 -3.52
C LEU A 295 14.66 -3.09 -2.38
N HIS A 296 15.36 -3.90 -1.58
CA HIS A 296 16.17 -3.42 -0.47
C HIS A 296 17.32 -2.51 -0.94
N GLU A 297 18.01 -2.89 -2.01
CA GLU A 297 19.06 -2.06 -2.63
C GLU A 297 18.49 -0.76 -3.20
N TYR A 298 17.43 -0.85 -4.01
CA TYR A 298 16.79 0.29 -4.65
C TYR A 298 16.27 1.30 -3.61
N LEU A 299 15.44 0.85 -2.68
CA LEU A 299 14.83 1.69 -1.64
C LEU A 299 15.85 2.17 -0.60
N GLY A 300 16.91 1.38 -0.37
CA GLY A 300 18.01 1.76 0.49
C GLY A 300 18.75 3.00 -0.01
N ALA A 301 18.99 3.09 -1.31
CA ALA A 301 19.78 4.15 -1.95
C ALA A 301 18.95 5.29 -2.58
N LEU A 302 17.65 5.08 -2.82
CA LEU A 302 16.78 6.08 -3.44
C LEU A 302 16.63 7.30 -2.50
N PRO A 303 17.00 8.52 -2.90
CA PRO A 303 16.80 9.71 -2.09
C PRO A 303 15.34 10.20 -2.13
N ALA A 304 14.94 10.93 -1.08
CA ALA A 304 13.71 11.71 -1.10
C ALA A 304 13.75 12.83 -2.17
N PRO A 305 12.61 13.21 -2.77
CA PRO A 305 12.58 14.32 -3.73
C PRO A 305 12.77 15.67 -3.04
N SER A 306 13.43 16.60 -3.73
CA SER A 306 13.50 18.00 -3.30
C SER A 306 12.12 18.68 -3.39
N TYR A 307 11.89 19.65 -2.51
CA TYR A 307 10.68 20.47 -2.55
C TYR A 307 10.61 21.25 -3.87
N PRO A 308 9.45 21.24 -4.58
CA PRO A 308 9.36 21.76 -5.94
C PRO A 308 9.13 23.28 -6.03
N LEU A 309 8.88 23.95 -4.91
CA LEU A 309 8.58 25.38 -4.87
C LEU A 309 9.75 26.19 -4.29
N PRO A 310 9.82 27.51 -4.52
CA PRO A 310 10.88 28.36 -3.99
C PRO A 310 10.99 28.28 -2.46
N ILE A 311 12.23 28.28 -1.97
CA ILE A 311 12.58 28.31 -0.55
C ILE A 311 13.30 29.62 -0.25
N VAL A 312 12.93 30.29 0.84
CA VAL A 312 13.58 31.52 1.28
C VAL A 312 14.83 31.17 2.09
N ALA A 313 16.00 31.21 1.45
CA ALA A 313 17.26 30.70 2.01
C ALA A 313 17.64 31.30 3.39
N GLU A 314 17.45 32.61 3.58
CA GLU A 314 17.74 33.25 4.88
C GLU A 314 16.79 32.77 5.99
N ALA A 315 15.52 32.56 5.66
CA ALA A 315 14.53 32.01 6.59
C ALA A 315 14.84 30.55 6.92
N ALA A 316 15.20 29.74 5.91
CA ALA A 316 15.64 28.37 6.12
C ALA A 316 16.90 28.28 7.00
N ALA A 317 17.85 29.22 6.88
CA ALA A 317 19.02 29.28 7.76
C ALA A 317 18.65 29.57 9.22
N ARG A 318 17.71 30.49 9.48
CA ARG A 318 17.17 30.74 10.83
C ARG A 318 16.38 29.54 11.34
N GLY A 319 15.57 28.93 10.47
CA GLY A 319 14.81 27.71 10.74
C GLY A 319 15.68 26.52 11.13
N HIS A 320 16.86 26.38 10.53
CA HIS A 320 17.83 25.35 10.90
C HIS A 320 18.30 25.51 12.35
N ALA A 321 18.54 26.75 12.80
CA ALA A 321 18.90 27.00 14.20
C ALA A 321 17.76 26.63 15.16
N LEU A 322 16.51 26.95 14.80
CA LEU A 322 15.31 26.56 15.56
C LEU A 322 15.15 25.03 15.60
N PHE A 323 15.36 24.35 14.47
CA PHE A 323 15.33 22.89 14.40
C PHE A 323 16.36 22.27 15.35
N GLY A 324 17.57 22.82 15.40
CA GLY A 324 18.61 22.40 16.34
C GLY A 324 18.19 22.48 17.80
N GLN A 325 17.40 23.50 18.17
CA GLN A 325 16.95 23.75 19.54
C GLN A 325 15.73 22.91 19.92
N HIS A 326 14.79 22.71 19.00
CA HIS A 326 13.46 22.16 19.32
C HIS A 326 13.21 20.74 18.80
N CYS A 327 13.96 20.27 17.80
CA CYS A 327 13.62 19.05 17.05
C CYS A 327 14.77 18.04 16.98
N ALA A 328 16.01 18.52 16.87
CA ALA A 328 17.18 17.70 16.60
C ALA A 328 17.44 16.63 17.68
N SER A 329 17.04 16.88 18.93
CA SER A 329 17.21 15.92 20.03
C SER A 329 16.53 14.56 19.78
N CYS A 330 15.50 14.50 18.92
CA CYS A 330 14.87 13.26 18.47
C CYS A 330 15.14 12.95 17.00
N HIS A 331 15.10 13.96 16.12
CA HIS A 331 15.12 13.77 14.67
C HIS A 331 16.47 13.94 13.98
N ALA A 332 17.52 14.34 14.73
CA ALA A 332 18.90 14.41 14.26
C ALA A 332 19.88 14.09 15.40
N SER A 333 19.68 12.98 16.08
CA SER A 333 20.48 12.54 17.23
C SER A 333 20.60 11.01 17.27
N ALA A 334 21.21 10.47 18.34
CA ALA A 334 21.22 9.04 18.63
C ALA A 334 19.82 8.44 18.88
N ARG A 335 18.78 9.28 19.08
CA ARG A 335 17.38 8.84 19.18
C ARG A 335 16.72 8.68 17.80
N THR A 336 17.31 9.21 16.74
CA THR A 336 16.73 9.12 15.40
C THR A 336 16.72 7.67 14.93
N GLY A 337 15.60 7.24 14.36
CA GLY A 337 15.36 5.86 13.98
C GLY A 337 15.06 4.91 15.14
N THR A 338 15.07 5.37 16.40
CA THR A 338 14.75 4.56 17.57
C THR A 338 13.34 4.84 18.09
N ARG A 339 12.83 3.97 18.97
CA ARG A 339 11.49 4.05 19.53
C ARG A 339 11.44 5.09 20.65
N ILE A 340 10.56 6.07 20.51
CA ILE A 340 10.25 7.05 21.54
C ILE A 340 8.97 6.61 22.27
N PRO A 341 8.99 6.46 23.61
CA PRO A 341 7.82 6.04 24.36
C PRO A 341 6.61 6.92 24.04
N ALA A 342 5.44 6.33 23.78
CA ALA A 342 4.23 7.11 23.50
C ALA A 342 3.78 7.92 24.72
N ALA A 343 4.20 7.54 25.94
CA ALA A 343 4.00 8.36 27.14
C ALA A 343 4.82 9.66 27.14
N GLU A 344 5.94 9.70 26.41
CA GLU A 344 6.76 10.91 26.24
C GLU A 344 6.18 11.81 25.15
N VAL A 345 5.83 11.25 23.98
CA VAL A 345 5.33 12.05 22.85
C VAL A 345 3.85 12.41 23.00
N GLY A 346 3.06 11.61 23.71
CA GLY A 346 1.64 11.86 23.97
C GLY A 346 0.69 11.59 22.79
N THR A 347 1.15 10.95 21.71
CA THR A 347 0.34 10.64 20.53
C THR A 347 -0.63 9.47 20.78
N ASP A 348 -1.61 9.30 19.89
CA ASP A 348 -2.59 8.20 19.92
C ASP A 348 -1.91 6.83 20.17
N ARG A 349 -2.52 5.99 21.01
CA ARG A 349 -1.98 4.68 21.41
C ARG A 349 -2.68 3.50 20.75
N GLY A 350 -3.74 3.72 19.97
CA GLY A 350 -4.58 2.69 19.37
C GLY A 350 -3.77 1.69 18.54
N ARG A 351 -2.85 2.20 17.71
CA ARG A 351 -1.93 1.36 16.91
C ARG A 351 -1.03 0.45 17.75
N LEU A 352 -0.60 0.86 18.94
CA LEU A 352 0.23 0.01 19.80
C LEU A 352 -0.53 -1.22 20.31
N GLY A 353 -1.87 -1.15 20.39
CA GLY A 353 -2.72 -2.26 20.80
C GLY A 353 -2.97 -3.31 19.71
N THR A 354 -2.61 -3.05 18.46
CA THR A 354 -2.88 -3.97 17.34
C THR A 354 -1.83 -5.05 17.18
N TRP A 355 -0.66 -4.92 17.82
CA TRP A 355 0.46 -5.85 17.68
C TRP A 355 1.13 -6.15 19.01
N ASN A 356 1.61 -7.39 19.19
CA ASN A 356 2.25 -7.83 20.43
C ASN A 356 3.34 -8.88 20.15
N LYS A 357 4.07 -9.23 21.22
CA LYS A 357 5.16 -10.20 21.19
C LYS A 357 4.71 -11.56 20.67
N GLU A 358 3.55 -12.05 21.10
CA GLU A 358 3.04 -13.38 20.70
C GLU A 358 2.74 -13.43 19.20
N ALA A 359 2.14 -12.36 18.65
CA ALA A 359 1.89 -12.20 17.23
C ALA A 359 3.20 -12.13 16.44
N ALA A 360 4.21 -11.38 16.93
CA ALA A 360 5.54 -11.32 16.31
C ALA A 360 6.23 -12.69 16.25
N MET A 361 6.22 -13.44 17.36
CA MET A 361 6.78 -14.80 17.42
C MET A 361 6.06 -15.75 16.45
N ALA A 362 4.71 -15.67 16.39
CA ALA A 362 3.91 -16.48 15.49
C ALA A 362 4.21 -16.13 14.02
N ALA A 363 4.30 -14.85 13.69
CA ALA A 363 4.62 -14.35 12.36
C ALA A 363 6.01 -14.77 11.90
N ASN A 364 7.03 -14.58 12.75
CA ASN A 364 8.40 -15.04 12.47
C ASN A 364 8.44 -16.57 12.25
N LYS A 365 7.67 -17.35 13.02
CA LYS A 365 7.57 -18.80 12.83
C LYS A 365 6.94 -19.17 11.48
N VAL A 366 5.93 -18.43 11.02
CA VAL A 366 5.31 -18.65 9.70
C VAL A 366 6.35 -18.44 8.59
N VAL A 367 7.10 -17.35 8.62
CA VAL A 367 8.12 -17.06 7.59
C VAL A 367 9.26 -18.08 7.63
N ARG A 368 9.76 -18.47 8.81
CA ARG A 368 10.76 -19.53 8.95
C ARG A 368 10.27 -20.87 8.36
N LYS A 369 8.99 -21.22 8.56
CA LYS A 369 8.38 -22.43 7.96
C LYS A 369 8.30 -22.38 6.43
N MET A 370 8.31 -21.20 5.83
CA MET A 370 8.40 -21.03 4.37
C MET A 370 9.82 -21.21 3.84
N GLY A 371 10.82 -21.43 4.71
CA GLY A 371 12.23 -21.55 4.33
C GLY A 371 12.90 -20.21 3.98
N LEU A 372 12.36 -19.11 4.51
CA LEU A 372 12.87 -17.75 4.27
C LEU A 372 13.61 -17.25 5.51
N GLU A 373 14.77 -16.63 5.29
CA GLU A 373 15.63 -16.08 6.34
C GLU A 373 15.57 -14.55 6.36
N ARG A 374 15.37 -13.99 7.55
CA ARG A 374 15.41 -12.54 7.85
C ARG A 374 15.55 -12.34 9.36
N LYS A 375 15.96 -11.13 9.79
CA LYS A 375 16.13 -10.82 11.21
C LYS A 375 14.82 -10.87 12.00
N GLY A 376 13.73 -10.40 11.42
CA GLY A 376 12.42 -10.65 11.99
C GLY A 376 11.62 -9.41 12.39
N LEU A 377 10.38 -9.69 12.79
CA LEU A 377 9.56 -8.81 13.63
C LEU A 377 10.09 -8.88 15.06
N VAL A 378 9.99 -7.78 15.79
CA VAL A 378 10.51 -7.63 17.15
C VAL A 378 9.69 -8.48 18.13
N GLU A 379 10.34 -9.42 18.81
CA GLU A 379 9.73 -10.35 19.79
C GLU A 379 9.74 -9.77 21.21
N GLU A 380 9.38 -8.49 21.35
CA GLU A 380 9.37 -7.73 22.60
C GLU A 380 8.13 -6.82 22.70
N SER A 381 7.86 -6.25 23.88
CA SER A 381 6.78 -5.29 24.04
C SER A 381 7.11 -3.96 23.37
N ILE A 382 6.14 -3.41 22.64
CA ILE A 382 6.26 -2.13 21.93
C ILE A 382 5.38 -1.10 22.64
N ASP A 383 5.94 0.05 23.02
CA ASP A 383 5.28 1.07 23.83
C ASP A 383 5.37 2.50 23.27
N GLY A 384 5.84 2.63 22.03
CA GLY A 384 6.17 3.92 21.43
C GLY A 384 6.27 3.90 19.91
N TYR A 385 6.67 5.04 19.35
CA TYR A 385 6.77 5.25 17.90
C TYR A 385 8.17 5.72 17.49
N ILE A 386 8.56 5.43 16.26
CA ILE A 386 9.88 5.75 15.74
C ILE A 386 10.02 7.26 15.52
N ALA A 387 11.09 7.87 16.06
CA ALA A 387 11.52 9.20 15.64
C ALA A 387 12.17 9.10 14.25
N ALA A 388 11.35 9.18 13.21
CA ALA A 388 11.82 8.99 11.84
C ALA A 388 12.85 10.06 11.41
N PHE A 389 13.73 9.70 10.48
CA PHE A 389 14.43 10.69 9.67
C PHE A 389 13.41 11.55 8.91
N LEU A 390 13.70 12.84 8.75
CA LEU A 390 12.75 13.82 8.19
C LEU A 390 13.01 14.16 6.72
N ASP A 391 13.77 13.34 6.00
CA ASP A 391 13.97 13.58 4.57
C ASP A 391 12.66 13.46 3.78
N GLY A 392 12.44 14.43 2.89
CA GLY A 392 11.21 14.58 2.10
C GLY A 392 9.97 14.86 2.94
N ILE A 393 10.12 15.41 4.16
CA ILE A 393 9.00 15.63 5.08
C ILE A 393 7.86 16.46 4.46
N TRP A 394 8.18 17.36 3.54
CA TRP A 394 7.18 18.17 2.83
C TRP A 394 6.14 17.35 2.06
N LEU A 395 6.49 16.13 1.61
CA LEU A 395 5.63 15.22 0.86
C LEU A 395 4.99 14.13 1.73
N ARG A 396 5.24 14.18 3.05
CA ARG A 396 4.84 13.15 4.01
C ARG A 396 3.63 13.53 4.86
N GLY A 397 2.87 14.53 4.41
CA GLY A 397 1.59 14.87 5.00
C GLY A 397 0.50 13.88 4.59
N PRO A 398 -0.55 13.70 5.43
CA PRO A 398 -0.69 14.24 6.78
C PRO A 398 0.29 13.64 7.81
N TYR A 399 0.52 14.34 8.92
CA TYR A 399 1.57 14.05 9.90
C TYR A 399 1.06 13.30 11.13
N LEU A 400 2.02 12.77 11.91
CA LEU A 400 1.87 11.74 12.95
C LEU A 400 1.65 10.33 12.37
N HIS A 401 1.81 9.30 13.20
CA HIS A 401 1.72 7.89 12.76
C HIS A 401 0.35 7.52 12.16
N ASN A 402 -0.70 8.25 12.48
CA ASN A 402 -2.07 8.04 11.99
C ASN A 402 -2.51 9.13 10.99
N GLY A 403 -1.62 10.05 10.63
CA GLY A 403 -1.87 11.18 9.74
C GLY A 403 -3.04 12.09 10.20
N SER A 404 -3.09 12.40 11.48
CA SER A 404 -4.17 13.17 12.10
C SER A 404 -3.95 14.69 12.10
N VAL A 405 -2.80 15.15 11.58
CA VAL A 405 -2.47 16.58 11.47
C VAL A 405 -2.18 16.92 10.00
N PRO A 406 -2.96 17.81 9.34
CA PRO A 406 -2.90 17.93 7.88
C PRO A 406 -1.62 18.59 7.32
N THR A 407 -1.03 19.55 8.05
CA THR A 407 0.13 20.33 7.58
C THR A 407 1.22 20.42 8.66
N LEU A 408 2.47 20.70 8.27
CA LEU A 408 3.55 20.93 9.25
C LEU A 408 3.27 22.19 10.08
N ARG A 409 2.65 23.20 9.48
CA ARG A 409 2.24 24.39 10.22
C ARG A 409 1.27 24.04 11.33
N ASP A 410 0.25 23.23 11.03
CA ASP A 410 -0.74 22.82 12.04
C ASP A 410 -0.09 21.92 13.12
N LEU A 411 0.95 21.16 12.80
CA LEU A 411 1.71 20.36 13.79
C LEU A 411 2.43 21.23 14.83
N LEU A 412 2.88 22.42 14.40
CA LEU A 412 3.50 23.44 15.26
C LEU A 412 2.47 24.28 16.03
N GLU A 413 1.17 24.00 15.93
CA GLU A 413 0.16 24.64 16.77
C GLU A 413 -0.22 23.75 17.97
N PRO A 414 -0.58 24.34 19.13
CA PRO A 414 -1.13 23.60 20.26
C PRO A 414 -2.31 22.73 19.82
N VAL A 415 -2.50 21.56 20.46
CA VAL A 415 -3.53 20.59 20.01
C VAL A 415 -4.93 21.21 19.90
N ALA A 416 -5.26 22.16 20.78
CA ALA A 416 -6.53 22.87 20.78
C ALA A 416 -6.77 23.69 19.49
N ALA A 417 -5.72 24.18 18.83
CA ALA A 417 -5.78 24.99 17.61
C ALA A 417 -5.68 24.16 16.32
N ARG A 418 -5.28 22.88 16.40
CA ARG A 418 -5.18 21.97 15.24
C ARG A 418 -6.57 21.71 14.63
N PRO A 419 -6.68 21.58 13.29
CA PRO A 419 -7.91 21.19 12.63
C PRO A 419 -8.50 19.90 13.23
N LYS A 420 -9.81 19.92 13.53
CA LYS A 420 -10.54 18.76 14.06
C LYS A 420 -11.21 17.94 12.96
N LEU A 421 -11.49 18.57 11.83
CA LEU A 421 -12.08 17.99 10.63
C LEU A 421 -11.31 18.52 9.41
N PHE A 422 -10.94 17.63 8.50
CA PHE A 422 -10.31 17.94 7.21
C PHE A 422 -10.53 16.79 6.23
N TYR A 423 -10.10 16.94 4.98
CA TYR A 423 -10.20 15.91 3.94
C TYR A 423 -8.80 15.45 3.53
N ARG A 424 -8.63 14.14 3.39
CA ARG A 424 -7.36 13.49 3.01
C ARG A 424 -7.35 13.08 1.55
N GLY A 425 -6.17 13.06 0.93
CA GLY A 425 -5.96 12.52 -0.42
C GLY A 425 -6.23 13.50 -1.57
N TYR A 426 -6.40 14.80 -1.27
CA TYR A 426 -6.28 15.83 -2.29
C TYR A 426 -4.81 16.20 -2.43
N ASP A 427 -4.26 16.02 -3.62
CA ASP A 427 -2.82 16.05 -3.90
C ASP A 427 -2.28 17.43 -4.25
N VAL A 428 -3.01 18.51 -4.00
CA VAL A 428 -2.49 19.88 -4.18
C VAL A 428 -1.71 20.30 -2.94
N LEU A 429 -0.47 20.74 -3.15
CA LEU A 429 0.39 21.22 -2.07
C LEU A 429 -0.15 22.51 -1.44
N ASP A 430 -0.11 22.57 -0.12
CA ASP A 430 -0.25 23.82 0.62
C ASP A 430 1.14 24.42 0.82
N ALA A 431 1.49 25.42 0.01
CA ALA A 431 2.83 26.03 0.01
C ALA A 431 3.13 26.86 1.27
N GLU A 432 2.07 27.40 1.89
CA GLU A 432 2.18 28.22 3.10
C GLU A 432 2.34 27.34 4.33
N LYS A 433 1.50 26.32 4.46
CA LYS A 433 1.46 25.45 5.64
C LYS A 433 2.34 24.20 5.56
N VAL A 434 2.83 23.87 4.36
CA VAL A 434 3.66 22.70 4.02
C VAL A 434 2.96 21.36 4.33
N GLY A 435 2.41 20.77 3.27
CA GLY A 435 1.64 19.55 3.29
C GLY A 435 0.67 19.58 2.11
N PHE A 436 -0.54 19.07 2.33
CA PHE A 436 -1.60 19.08 1.32
C PHE A 436 -2.79 19.93 1.76
N VAL A 437 -3.47 20.53 0.79
CA VAL A 437 -4.71 21.27 1.03
C VAL A 437 -5.78 20.30 1.53
N GLY A 438 -6.19 20.46 2.79
CA GLY A 438 -7.16 19.58 3.46
C GLY A 438 -8.56 20.16 3.61
N THR A 439 -8.84 21.35 3.08
CA THR A 439 -10.13 22.04 3.23
C THR A 439 -10.58 22.68 1.92
N GLY A 440 -11.88 23.00 1.85
CA GLY A 440 -12.49 23.63 0.68
C GLY A 440 -13.14 22.63 -0.30
N PRO A 441 -13.85 23.15 -1.31
CA PRO A 441 -14.74 22.33 -2.15
C PRO A 441 -14.02 21.20 -2.91
N GLU A 442 -12.81 21.46 -3.41
CA GLU A 442 -12.06 20.43 -4.16
C GLU A 442 -11.51 19.33 -3.25
N ALA A 443 -11.03 19.69 -2.06
CA ALA A 443 -10.60 18.70 -1.07
C ALA A 443 -11.79 17.84 -0.59
N GLU A 444 -12.97 18.44 -0.43
CA GLU A 444 -14.21 17.71 -0.10
C GLU A 444 -14.69 16.81 -1.24
N ARG A 445 -14.58 17.28 -2.49
CA ARG A 445 -15.03 16.53 -3.66
C ARG A 445 -14.19 15.28 -3.93
N VAL A 446 -12.88 15.35 -3.71
CA VAL A 446 -11.93 14.28 -4.05
C VAL A 446 -11.52 13.45 -2.83
N GLY A 447 -11.34 14.11 -1.70
CA GLY A 447 -10.76 13.52 -0.51
C GLY A 447 -11.75 12.76 0.36
N THR A 448 -11.21 12.05 1.35
CA THR A 448 -12.01 11.37 2.37
C THR A 448 -12.02 12.20 3.64
N ARG A 449 -13.22 12.47 4.18
CA ARG A 449 -13.37 13.21 5.43
C ARG A 449 -12.69 12.48 6.58
N PHE A 450 -11.87 13.20 7.33
CA PHE A 450 -11.15 12.73 8.50
C PHE A 450 -11.63 13.48 9.74
N ASP A 451 -11.98 12.73 10.78
CA ASP A 451 -12.43 13.25 12.07
C ASP A 451 -11.50 12.78 13.18
N VAL A 452 -10.82 13.72 13.83
CA VAL A 452 -9.84 13.43 14.90
C VAL A 452 -10.48 12.91 16.19
N GLY A 453 -11.80 13.07 16.34
CA GLY A 453 -12.58 12.55 17.47
C GLY A 453 -12.92 11.08 17.36
N GLN A 454 -12.73 10.47 16.18
CA GLN A 454 -12.95 9.05 15.98
C GLN A 454 -11.80 8.21 16.57
N ARG A 455 -12.12 6.97 16.93
CA ARG A 455 -11.16 6.00 17.49
C ARG A 455 -9.93 5.88 16.57
N GLY A 456 -8.72 5.98 17.12
CA GLY A 456 -7.46 5.85 16.38
C GLY A 456 -7.06 7.09 15.56
N ASN A 457 -7.91 8.13 15.51
CA ASN A 457 -7.67 9.34 14.72
C ASN A 457 -7.18 10.53 15.56
N SER A 458 -6.89 10.34 16.84
CA SER A 458 -6.48 11.43 17.72
C SER A 458 -5.28 12.19 17.18
N ASN A 459 -5.36 13.52 17.24
CA ASN A 459 -4.30 14.45 16.89
C ASN A 459 -3.54 15.02 18.11
N TYR A 460 -3.65 14.34 19.27
CA TYR A 460 -2.89 14.68 20.48
C TYR A 460 -1.40 14.37 20.34
N GLY A 461 -0.60 14.95 21.23
CA GLY A 461 0.83 14.70 21.33
C GLY A 461 1.67 15.50 20.34
N HIS A 462 2.98 15.32 20.46
CA HIS A 462 3.98 16.03 19.68
C HIS A 462 3.77 17.55 19.75
N GLU A 463 3.64 18.10 20.96
CA GLU A 463 3.52 19.55 21.21
C GLU A 463 4.89 20.21 21.36
N TYR A 464 5.78 19.95 20.39
CA TYR A 464 7.10 20.58 20.31
C TYR A 464 7.06 21.76 19.34
N GLY A 465 7.70 22.87 19.69
CA GLY A 465 7.69 24.10 18.88
C GLY A 465 6.38 24.88 18.92
N VAL A 466 5.43 24.51 19.78
CA VAL A 466 4.11 25.18 19.88
C VAL A 466 4.20 26.62 20.39
N ASP A 467 5.19 26.89 21.25
CA ASP A 467 5.46 28.20 21.85
C ASP A 467 6.27 29.14 20.94
N LEU A 468 6.75 28.66 19.79
CA LEU A 468 7.41 29.49 18.80
C LEU A 468 6.46 30.59 18.30
N SER A 469 6.99 31.78 18.06
CA SER A 469 6.24 32.84 17.42
C SER A 469 5.84 32.46 15.99
N THR A 470 4.85 33.15 15.42
CA THR A 470 4.42 32.94 14.03
C THR A 470 5.57 33.06 13.03
N ALA A 471 6.50 34.00 13.25
CA ALA A 471 7.66 34.20 12.37
C ALA A 471 8.67 33.05 12.51
N GLU A 472 8.95 32.59 13.73
CA GLU A 472 9.84 31.46 13.96
C GLU A 472 9.27 30.15 13.39
N LYS A 473 7.95 29.93 13.50
CA LYS A 473 7.28 28.81 12.84
C LYS A 473 7.46 28.88 11.33
N GLN A 474 7.35 30.06 10.72
CA GLN A 474 7.58 30.22 9.28
C GLN A 474 9.04 29.94 8.89
N ASP A 475 10.01 30.45 9.64
CA ASP A 475 11.43 30.17 9.41
C ASP A 475 11.71 28.66 9.52
N LEU A 476 11.17 27.99 10.53
CA LEU A 476 11.28 26.54 10.70
C LEU A 476 10.65 25.78 9.53
N LEU A 477 9.49 26.20 9.03
CA LEU A 477 8.87 25.60 7.84
C LEU A 477 9.76 25.75 6.59
N GLU A 478 10.39 26.91 6.39
CA GLU A 478 11.34 27.11 5.30
C GLU A 478 12.53 26.15 5.38
N TYR A 479 13.01 25.85 6.59
CA TYR A 479 14.04 24.81 6.78
C TYR A 479 13.49 23.41 6.49
N LEU A 480 12.30 23.05 6.97
CA LEU A 480 11.71 21.74 6.74
C LEU A 480 11.44 21.45 5.25
N LYS A 481 11.22 22.49 4.42
CA LYS A 481 11.16 22.36 2.95
C LYS A 481 12.49 21.91 2.33
N THR A 482 13.63 22.12 3.01
CA THR A 482 14.96 21.72 2.49
C THR A 482 15.33 20.26 2.78
N LEU A 483 14.56 19.57 3.62
CA LEU A 483 14.87 18.22 4.12
C LEU A 483 14.44 17.10 3.18
#